data_AF-A0A225D4R4-F1
#
_entry.id   AF-A0A225D4R4-F1
#
_cell.length_a   1.000
_cell.length_b   1.000
_cell.length_c   1.000
_cell.angle_alpha   90.00
_cell.angle_beta   90.00
_cell.angle_gamma   90.00
#
_symmetry.space_group_name_H-M   'P 1'
#
loop_
_entity.id
_entity.type
_entity.pdbx_description
1 polymer ?
#
loop_
_entity_poly.entity_id
_entity_poly.type
_entity_poly.pdbx_seq_one_letter_code
_entity_poly.pdbx_strand_id
1 'polypeptide(L)'
;MASALGALFVVGGIAVAAYLVPQVWVKAVTPVVAPIAPFVDVALRLVAQGAAVAAIVWAGTLLAGSNPPRGIRGGIFLIVSAVIATFFIARTIGLQIEEVSAGAAITVAVAGGLLGLTYRGLTSTSGERWMQTIEEQGWLSTFSYKRTQGLRVRRLTMLGLLLIGWSGVYTIIAHESLGGGDWKISIPFTGAPRAAITVLSDINYSVPVLLAVLTFWVSWRAVNIPAFADFLIATEAEMNKVSWSSRKRLLQDTVVVLVTVVILTAFLLLVDLFWGWLLSQKFIHVLPPRTTPTGQIDTPLGPKNW
;
A
#
# COMPACT_ATOMS: atom_id res chain seq x y z
N MET A 1 -25.19 -10.35 18.91
CA MET A 1 -26.26 -10.11 17.92
C MET A 1 -26.17 -8.73 17.26
N ALA A 2 -25.91 -7.64 18.00
CA ALA A 2 -25.77 -6.29 17.42
C ALA A 2 -24.69 -6.19 16.32
N SER A 3 -23.53 -6.85 16.48
CA SER A 3 -22.46 -6.85 15.48
C SER A 3 -22.84 -7.57 14.17
N ALA A 4 -23.74 -8.55 14.21
CA ALA A 4 -24.20 -9.28 13.03
C ALA A 4 -25.17 -8.42 12.19
N LEU A 5 -26.10 -7.71 12.84
CA LEU A 5 -26.96 -6.73 12.18
C LEU A 5 -26.15 -5.59 11.57
N GLY A 6 -25.13 -5.10 12.29
CA GLY A 6 -24.19 -4.11 11.77
C GLY A 6 -23.39 -4.62 10.56
N ALA A 7 -22.95 -5.88 10.57
CA ALA A 7 -22.27 -6.50 9.43
C ALA A 7 -23.19 -6.62 8.20
N LEU A 8 -24.45 -7.04 8.40
CA LEU A 8 -25.44 -7.08 7.32
C LEU A 8 -25.70 -5.69 6.74
N PHE A 9 -25.83 -4.66 7.59
CA PHE A 9 -25.96 -3.28 7.14
C PHE A 9 -24.75 -2.82 6.32
N VAL A 10 -23.52 -3.12 6.77
CA VAL A 10 -22.30 -2.74 6.05
C VAL A 10 -22.20 -3.46 4.71
N VAL A 11 -22.45 -4.78 4.66
CA VAL A 11 -22.41 -5.54 3.41
C VAL A 11 -23.51 -5.07 2.45
N GLY A 12 -24.72 -4.86 2.94
CA GLY A 12 -25.83 -4.31 2.14
C GLY A 12 -25.52 -2.91 1.63
N GLY A 13 -24.95 -2.05 2.47
CA GLY A 13 -24.49 -0.71 2.09
C GLY A 13 -23.41 -0.75 1.01
N ILE A 14 -22.39 -1.61 1.16
CA ILE A 14 -21.35 -1.80 0.13
C ILE A 14 -21.99 -2.27 -1.18
N ALA A 15 -22.92 -3.23 -1.14
CA ALA A 15 -23.62 -3.69 -2.33
C ALA A 15 -24.43 -2.55 -3.00
N VAL A 16 -25.11 -1.72 -2.22
CA VAL A 16 -25.82 -0.55 -2.76
C VAL A 16 -24.86 0.45 -3.39
N ALA A 17 -23.80 0.85 -2.68
CA ALA A 17 -22.86 1.87 -3.15
C ALA A 17 -22.02 1.40 -4.34
N ALA A 18 -21.53 0.16 -4.30
CA ALA A 18 -20.58 -0.37 -5.28
C ALA A 18 -21.25 -1.07 -6.47
N TYR A 19 -22.48 -1.57 -6.33
CA TYR A 19 -23.18 -2.28 -7.41
C TYR A 19 -24.44 -1.55 -7.86
N LEU A 20 -25.35 -1.20 -6.95
CA LEU A 20 -26.64 -0.59 -7.34
C LEU A 20 -26.47 0.81 -7.94
N VAL A 21 -25.72 1.68 -7.26
CA VAL A 21 -25.49 3.06 -7.71
C VAL A 21 -24.87 3.12 -9.11
N PRO A 22 -23.74 2.44 -9.41
CA PRO A 22 -23.20 2.45 -10.76
C PRO A 22 -24.13 1.82 -11.80
N GLN A 23 -24.88 0.77 -11.48
CA GLN A 23 -25.83 0.19 -12.44
C GLN A 23 -26.98 1.13 -12.79
N VAL A 24 -27.54 1.81 -11.78
CA VAL A 24 -28.57 2.82 -12.00
C VAL A 24 -28.00 3.99 -12.79
N TRP A 25 -26.78 4.42 -12.50
CA TRP A 25 -26.09 5.49 -13.23
C TRP A 25 -25.90 5.17 -14.71
N VAL A 26 -25.39 3.98 -15.02
CA VAL A 26 -25.15 3.54 -16.40
C VAL A 26 -26.46 3.45 -17.21
N LYS A 27 -27.57 3.10 -16.56
CA LYS A 27 -28.88 3.00 -17.22
C LYS A 27 -29.57 4.35 -17.39
N ALA A 28 -29.47 5.24 -16.39
CA ALA A 28 -30.26 6.46 -16.34
C ALA A 28 -29.50 7.72 -16.77
N VAL A 29 -28.21 7.83 -16.46
CA VAL A 29 -27.42 9.07 -16.59
C VAL A 29 -26.41 9.00 -17.73
N THR A 30 -25.68 7.89 -17.85
CA THR A 30 -24.67 7.69 -18.90
C THR A 30 -25.21 7.91 -20.32
N PRO A 31 -26.43 7.48 -20.72
CA PRO A 31 -26.94 7.72 -22.08
C PRO A 31 -27.12 9.20 -22.42
N VAL A 32 -27.30 10.07 -21.42
CA VAL A 32 -27.55 11.51 -21.59
C VAL A 32 -26.23 12.30 -21.52
N VAL A 33 -25.34 11.94 -20.60
CA VAL A 33 -24.14 12.73 -20.28
C VAL A 33 -22.91 12.28 -21.07
N ALA A 34 -22.73 10.97 -21.26
CA ALA A 34 -21.53 10.44 -21.91
C ALA A 34 -21.34 10.88 -23.38
N PRO A 35 -22.39 11.04 -24.21
CA PRO A 35 -22.23 11.54 -25.58
C PRO A 35 -21.74 13.00 -25.65
N ILE A 36 -22.00 13.79 -24.62
CA ILE A 36 -21.68 15.22 -24.57
C ILE A 36 -20.30 15.45 -23.92
N ALA A 37 -20.05 14.77 -22.80
CA ALA A 37 -18.84 14.94 -22.02
C ALA A 37 -18.46 13.63 -21.29
N PRO A 38 -17.71 12.72 -21.93
CA PRO A 38 -17.41 11.40 -21.37
C PRO A 38 -16.60 11.47 -20.06
N PHE A 39 -15.71 12.46 -19.91
CA PHE A 39 -15.00 12.70 -18.65
C PHE A 39 -15.95 13.10 -17.51
N VAL A 40 -16.97 13.92 -17.81
CA VAL A 40 -17.92 14.42 -16.80
C VAL A 40 -18.83 13.29 -16.32
N ASP A 41 -19.23 12.36 -17.18
CA ASP A 41 -19.99 11.17 -16.77
C ASP A 41 -19.23 10.34 -15.72
N VAL A 42 -17.96 10.06 -15.98
CA VAL A 42 -17.10 9.30 -15.05
C VAL A 42 -16.93 10.06 -13.73
N ALA A 43 -16.62 11.36 -13.79
CA ALA A 43 -16.42 12.18 -12.60
C ALA A 43 -17.69 12.24 -11.73
N LEU A 44 -18.85 12.49 -12.33
CA LEU A 44 -20.13 12.55 -11.62
C LEU A 44 -20.53 11.19 -11.05
N ARG A 45 -20.27 10.08 -11.75
CA ARG A 45 -20.51 8.73 -11.22
C ARG A 45 -19.69 8.46 -9.96
N LEU A 46 -18.41 8.85 -9.95
CA LEU A 46 -17.54 8.70 -8.77
C LEU A 46 -18.02 9.57 -7.60
N VAL A 47 -18.48 10.79 -7.88
CA VAL A 47 -19.08 11.66 -6.85
C VAL A 47 -20.36 11.05 -6.28
N ALA A 48 -21.23 10.48 -7.13
CA ALA A 48 -22.45 9.82 -6.68
C ALA A 48 -22.18 8.57 -5.84
N GLN A 49 -21.20 7.75 -6.22
CA GLN A 49 -20.73 6.62 -5.41
C GLN A 49 -20.17 7.09 -4.07
N GLY A 50 -19.32 8.12 -4.07
CA GLY A 50 -18.79 8.72 -2.85
C GLY A 50 -19.89 9.26 -1.92
N ALA A 51 -20.89 9.92 -2.49
CA ALA A 51 -22.06 10.41 -1.76
C ALA A 51 -22.90 9.27 -1.19
N ALA A 52 -23.10 8.17 -1.92
CA ALA A 52 -23.79 6.99 -1.44
C ALA A 52 -23.05 6.34 -0.27
N VAL A 53 -21.73 6.18 -0.37
CA VAL A 53 -20.89 5.70 0.73
C VAL A 53 -21.03 6.62 1.95
N ALA A 54 -20.94 7.94 1.76
CA ALA A 54 -21.10 8.91 2.84
C ALA A 54 -22.49 8.82 3.50
N ALA A 55 -23.56 8.66 2.71
CA ALA A 55 -24.92 8.50 3.20
C ALA A 55 -25.10 7.20 4.01
N ILE A 56 -24.50 6.10 3.56
CA ILE A 56 -24.52 4.82 4.28
C ILE A 56 -23.74 4.93 5.59
N VAL A 57 -22.56 5.55 5.58
CA VAL A 57 -21.76 5.77 6.79
C VAL A 57 -22.54 6.65 7.77
N TRP A 58 -23.16 7.73 7.28
CA TRP A 58 -23.98 8.62 8.09
C TRP A 58 -25.19 7.90 8.70
N ALA A 59 -25.95 7.14 7.89
CA ALA A 59 -27.06 6.33 8.36
C ALA A 59 -26.60 5.28 9.39
N GLY A 60 -25.45 4.66 9.18
CA GLY A 60 -24.84 3.74 10.13
C GLY A 60 -24.48 4.40 11.46
N THR A 61 -23.94 5.62 11.42
CA THR A 61 -23.66 6.39 12.65
C THR A 61 -24.92 6.82 13.39
N LEU A 62 -26.01 7.10 12.66
CA LEU A 62 -27.31 7.44 13.23
C LEU A 62 -27.94 6.23 13.94
N LEU A 63 -27.88 5.06 13.30
CA LEU A 63 -28.44 3.81 13.82
C LEU A 63 -27.65 3.24 15.00
N ALA A 64 -26.33 3.48 15.07
CA ALA A 64 -25.47 3.00 16.15
C ALA A 64 -25.69 3.71 17.50
N GLY A 65 -26.35 4.87 17.50
CA GLY A 65 -26.58 5.67 18.70
C GLY A 65 -25.31 6.30 19.30
N SER A 66 -25.48 7.05 20.39
CA SER A 66 -24.39 7.80 21.03
C SER A 66 -23.44 6.94 21.89
N ASN A 67 -23.87 5.76 22.34
CA ASN A 67 -23.10 4.85 23.18
C ASN A 67 -23.20 3.39 22.70
N PRO A 68 -22.54 3.03 21.59
CA PRO A 68 -22.51 1.64 21.16
C PRO A 68 -21.79 0.76 22.20
N PRO A 69 -22.30 -0.45 22.49
CA PRO A 69 -21.58 -1.45 23.30
C PRO A 69 -20.15 -1.68 22.80
N ARG A 70 -19.22 -1.87 23.75
CA ARG A 70 -17.80 -2.12 23.45
C ARG A 70 -17.65 -3.40 22.62
N GLY A 71 -16.86 -3.35 21.55
CA GLY A 71 -16.57 -4.49 20.67
C GLY A 71 -17.48 -4.61 19.44
N ILE A 72 -18.46 -3.73 19.25
CA ILE A 72 -19.34 -3.78 18.06
C ILE A 72 -18.57 -3.51 16.77
N ARG A 73 -17.68 -2.52 16.75
CA ARG A 73 -16.98 -2.15 15.51
C ARG A 73 -15.98 -3.23 15.13
N GLY A 74 -15.21 -3.71 16.12
CA GLY A 74 -14.33 -4.85 15.94
C GLY A 74 -15.07 -6.10 15.49
N GLY A 75 -16.26 -6.35 16.07
CA GLY A 75 -17.14 -7.45 15.68
C GLY A 75 -17.67 -7.37 14.26
N ILE A 76 -18.16 -6.20 13.84
CA ILE A 76 -18.61 -5.97 12.45
C ILE A 76 -17.47 -6.26 11.48
N PHE A 77 -16.28 -5.71 11.72
CA PHE A 77 -15.12 -5.93 10.85
C PHE A 77 -14.71 -7.40 10.77
N LEU A 78 -14.67 -8.11 11.90
CA LEU A 78 -14.30 -9.52 11.95
C LEU A 78 -15.34 -10.39 11.21
N ILE A 79 -16.64 -10.15 11.44
CA ILE A 79 -17.72 -10.85 10.75
C ILE A 79 -17.63 -10.64 9.24
N VAL A 80 -17.51 -9.39 8.79
CA VAL A 80 -17.40 -9.07 7.35
C VAL A 80 -16.17 -9.75 6.74
N SER A 81 -15.02 -9.65 7.39
CA SER A 81 -13.77 -10.25 6.91
C SER A 81 -13.87 -11.77 6.84
N ALA A 82 -14.48 -12.41 7.84
CA ALA A 82 -14.64 -13.85 7.88
C ALA A 82 -15.65 -14.35 6.83
N VAL A 83 -16.75 -13.63 6.60
CA VAL A 83 -17.72 -13.93 5.53
C VAL A 83 -17.06 -13.82 4.16
N ILE A 84 -16.28 -12.76 3.92
CA ILE A 84 -15.51 -12.57 2.67
C ILE A 84 -14.51 -13.71 2.48
N ALA A 85 -13.75 -14.07 3.52
CA ALA A 85 -12.80 -15.18 3.46
C ALA A 85 -13.50 -16.51 3.15
N THR A 86 -14.61 -16.80 3.84
CA THR A 86 -15.42 -17.99 3.56
C THR A 86 -15.91 -18.02 2.12
N PHE A 87 -16.39 -16.89 1.58
CA PHE A 87 -16.82 -16.79 0.19
C PHE A 87 -15.68 -17.09 -0.79
N PHE A 88 -14.50 -16.49 -0.63
CA PHE A 88 -13.37 -16.71 -1.54
C PHE A 88 -12.82 -18.14 -1.46
N ILE A 89 -12.78 -18.74 -0.27
CA ILE A 89 -12.37 -20.14 -0.10
C ILE A 89 -13.37 -21.07 -0.77
N ALA A 90 -14.67 -20.93 -0.48
CA ALA A 90 -15.72 -21.73 -1.09
C ALA A 90 -15.75 -21.57 -2.61
N ARG A 91 -15.58 -20.33 -3.11
CA ARG A 91 -15.50 -20.04 -4.54
C ARG A 91 -14.32 -20.74 -5.20
N THR A 92 -13.14 -20.70 -4.58
CA THR A 92 -11.93 -21.33 -5.14
C THR A 92 -12.13 -22.84 -5.27
N ILE A 93 -12.71 -23.47 -4.25
CA ILE A 93 -13.04 -24.90 -4.27
C ILE A 93 -14.08 -25.19 -5.34
N GLY A 94 -15.15 -24.39 -5.43
CA GLY A 94 -16.22 -24.58 -6.40
C GLY A 94 -15.75 -24.47 -7.86
N LEU A 95 -14.80 -23.57 -8.15
CA LEU A 95 -14.22 -23.45 -9.49
C LEU A 95 -13.33 -24.65 -9.86
N GLN A 96 -12.72 -25.33 -8.87
CA GLN A 96 -11.87 -26.49 -9.13
C GLN A 96 -12.67 -27.78 -9.38
N ILE A 97 -13.90 -27.86 -8.86
CA ILE A 97 -14.75 -29.05 -8.96
C ILE A 97 -15.98 -28.83 -9.85
N GLU A 98 -15.96 -27.80 -10.70
CA GLU A 98 -17.07 -27.42 -11.57
C GLU A 98 -17.47 -28.54 -12.55
N GLU A 99 -16.50 -29.37 -12.97
CA GLU A 99 -16.71 -30.48 -13.91
C GLU A 99 -17.28 -31.76 -13.24
N VAL A 100 -17.34 -31.81 -11.91
CA VAL A 100 -17.83 -32.97 -11.16
C VAL A 100 -19.36 -32.88 -11.05
N SER A 101 -20.08 -33.96 -11.37
CA SER A 101 -21.56 -34.02 -11.31
C SER A 101 -22.13 -33.67 -9.92
N ALA A 102 -21.40 -33.97 -8.85
CA ALA A 102 -21.72 -33.61 -7.47
C ALA A 102 -21.01 -32.33 -6.97
N GLY A 103 -20.28 -31.62 -7.83
CA GLY A 103 -19.45 -30.46 -7.46
C GLY A 103 -20.23 -29.32 -6.80
N ALA A 104 -21.46 -29.07 -7.25
CA ALA A 104 -22.34 -28.06 -6.65
C ALA A 104 -22.72 -28.41 -5.21
N ALA A 105 -23.11 -29.68 -4.97
CA ALA A 105 -23.47 -30.15 -3.63
C ALA A 105 -22.27 -30.11 -2.67
N ILE A 106 -21.08 -30.51 -3.15
CA ILE A 106 -19.83 -30.44 -2.38
C ILE A 106 -19.49 -28.99 -2.03
N THR A 107 -19.61 -28.06 -2.98
CA THR A 107 -19.31 -26.64 -2.74
C THR A 107 -20.27 -26.02 -1.72
N VAL A 108 -21.56 -26.33 -1.81
CA VAL A 108 -22.56 -25.88 -0.83
C VAL A 108 -22.29 -26.48 0.55
N ALA A 109 -21.93 -27.77 0.63
CA ALA A 109 -21.57 -28.41 1.89
C ALA A 109 -20.32 -27.79 2.52
N VAL A 110 -19.29 -27.51 1.73
CA VAL A 110 -18.07 -26.82 2.17
C VAL A 110 -18.36 -25.40 2.61
N ALA A 111 -19.13 -24.63 1.83
CA ALA A 111 -19.53 -23.28 2.19
C ALA A 111 -20.32 -23.26 3.50
N GLY A 112 -21.29 -24.16 3.66
CA GLY A 112 -22.07 -24.32 4.89
C GLY A 112 -21.20 -24.72 6.08
N GLY A 113 -20.27 -25.66 5.90
CA GLY A 113 -19.30 -26.06 6.92
C GLY A 113 -18.39 -24.92 7.35
N LEU A 114 -17.84 -24.16 6.39
CA LEU A 114 -17.02 -22.99 6.65
C LEU A 114 -17.80 -21.88 7.36
N LEU A 115 -19.04 -21.62 6.94
CA LEU A 115 -19.91 -20.66 7.63
C LEU A 115 -20.21 -21.10 9.07
N GLY A 116 -20.45 -22.40 9.30
CA GLY A 116 -20.65 -22.96 10.63
C GLY A 116 -19.41 -22.82 11.51
N LEU A 117 -18.21 -23.09 10.97
CA LEU A 117 -16.93 -22.90 11.66
C LEU A 117 -16.67 -21.43 11.97
N THR A 118 -16.89 -20.54 11.00
CA THR A 118 -16.78 -19.08 11.16
C THR A 118 -17.74 -18.58 12.24
N TYR A 119 -19.01 -19.00 12.21
CA TYR A 119 -19.99 -18.66 13.24
C TYR A 119 -19.54 -19.12 14.62
N ARG A 120 -19.15 -20.40 14.76
CA ARG A 120 -18.69 -20.97 16.03
C ARG A 120 -17.44 -20.25 16.56
N GLY A 121 -16.49 -19.92 15.69
CA GLY A 121 -15.29 -19.18 16.06
C GLY A 121 -15.59 -17.76 16.52
N LEU A 122 -16.49 -17.06 15.83
CA LEU A 122 -16.91 -15.70 16.16
C LEU A 122 -17.72 -15.62 17.44
N THR A 123 -18.53 -16.64 17.77
CA THR A 123 -19.27 -16.71 19.03
C THR A 123 -18.44 -17.26 20.20
N SER A 124 -17.20 -17.68 19.96
CA SER A 124 -16.32 -18.19 21.02
C SER A 124 -15.74 -17.06 21.88
N THR A 125 -15.27 -17.40 23.07
CA THR A 125 -14.59 -16.45 23.98
C THR A 125 -13.31 -15.87 23.38
N SER A 126 -12.61 -16.64 22.53
CA SER A 126 -11.48 -16.13 21.76
C SER A 126 -11.92 -15.11 20.72
N GLY A 127 -13.02 -15.36 20.02
CA GLY A 127 -13.62 -14.44 19.05
C GLY A 127 -13.94 -13.09 19.68
N GLU A 128 -14.58 -13.08 20.85
CA GLU A 128 -14.90 -11.85 21.58
C GLU A 128 -13.64 -11.06 21.97
N ARG A 129 -12.59 -11.73 22.46
CA ARG A 129 -11.30 -11.07 22.74
C ARG A 129 -10.71 -10.43 21.50
N TRP A 130 -10.72 -11.13 20.36
CA TRP A 130 -10.25 -10.57 19.09
C TRP A 130 -11.04 -9.33 18.67
N MET A 131 -12.37 -9.33 18.84
CA MET A 131 -13.21 -8.16 18.56
C MET A 131 -12.83 -6.97 19.45
N GLN A 132 -12.62 -7.22 20.75
CA GLN A 132 -12.20 -6.18 21.70
C GLN A 132 -10.81 -5.64 21.35
N THR A 133 -9.83 -6.51 21.10
CA THR A 133 -8.47 -6.11 20.74
C THR A 133 -8.43 -5.25 19.47
N ILE A 134 -9.18 -5.61 18.43
CA ILE A 134 -9.25 -4.82 17.18
C ILE A 134 -9.84 -3.42 17.42
N GLU A 135 -10.84 -3.34 18.30
CA GLU A 135 -11.46 -2.07 18.67
C GLU A 135 -10.54 -1.20 19.54
N GLU A 136 -9.85 -1.81 20.51
CA GLU A 136 -8.90 -1.17 21.43
C GLU A 136 -7.66 -0.66 20.73
N GLN A 137 -7.17 -1.38 19.71
CA GLN A 137 -6.10 -0.88 18.84
C GLN A 137 -6.49 0.43 18.15
N GLY A 138 -7.78 0.75 18.10
CA GLY A 138 -8.25 1.98 17.49
C GLY A 138 -7.91 1.98 16.00
N TRP A 139 -8.21 0.91 15.26
CA TRP A 139 -8.23 0.97 13.80
C TRP A 139 -9.56 1.53 13.28
N LEU A 140 -10.66 1.26 14.00
CA LEU A 140 -12.04 1.50 13.57
C LEU A 140 -12.73 2.70 14.26
N SER A 141 -11.95 3.54 14.96
CA SER A 141 -12.46 4.78 15.57
C SER A 141 -12.26 5.97 14.61
N THR A 142 -13.16 6.94 14.62
CA THR A 142 -13.04 8.14 13.76
C THR A 142 -12.38 9.30 14.50
N PHE A 143 -12.07 9.14 15.78
CA PHE A 143 -11.48 10.19 16.61
C PHE A 143 -9.97 10.24 16.41
N SER A 144 -9.44 11.45 16.26
CA SER A 144 -8.00 11.70 16.28
C SER A 144 -7.49 11.72 17.72
N TYR A 145 -6.52 10.85 18.00
CA TYR A 145 -5.85 10.71 19.30
C TYR A 145 -4.85 11.87 19.51
N LYS A 146 -4.96 12.55 20.66
CA LYS A 146 -4.11 13.67 21.11
C LYS A 146 -3.79 14.68 19.99
N ARG A 147 -4.81 15.40 19.54
CA ARG A 147 -4.79 16.25 18.32
C ARG A 147 -3.73 17.35 18.29
N THR A 148 -3.24 17.80 19.46
CA THR A 148 -2.34 18.96 19.58
C THR A 148 -0.87 18.58 19.76
N GLN A 149 -0.56 17.30 20.00
CA GLN A 149 0.80 16.81 20.27
C GLN A 149 1.35 16.00 19.09
N GLY A 150 2.67 16.00 18.89
CA GLY A 150 3.29 15.17 17.84
C GLY A 150 3.16 15.74 16.43
N LEU A 151 2.64 16.97 16.26
CA LEU A 151 2.07 17.41 14.98
C LEU A 151 3.08 17.38 13.82
N ARG A 152 4.33 17.79 14.05
CA ARG A 152 5.33 17.87 12.97
C ARG A 152 5.74 16.47 12.53
N VAL A 153 6.15 15.63 13.48
CA VAL A 153 6.58 14.26 13.19
C VAL A 153 5.44 13.46 12.56
N ARG A 154 4.21 13.58 13.08
CA ARG A 154 3.02 12.93 12.53
C ARG A 154 2.73 13.32 11.08
N ARG A 155 2.78 14.62 10.76
CA ARG A 155 2.58 15.10 9.39
C ARG A 155 3.69 14.64 8.45
N LEU A 156 4.95 14.61 8.91
CA LEU A 156 6.07 14.13 8.12
C LEU A 156 5.99 12.63 7.86
N THR A 157 5.64 11.82 8.86
CA THR A 157 5.42 10.37 8.68
C THR A 157 4.25 10.11 7.74
N MET A 158 3.14 10.85 7.89
CA MET A 158 2.01 10.76 6.97
C MET A 158 2.44 11.09 5.54
N LEU A 159 3.17 12.19 5.34
CA LEU A 159 3.68 12.58 4.03
C LEU A 159 4.61 11.52 3.45
N GLY A 160 5.48 10.91 4.26
CA GLY A 160 6.35 9.81 3.83
C GLY A 160 5.56 8.58 3.36
N LEU A 161 4.56 8.15 4.13
CA LEU A 161 3.68 7.04 3.75
C LEU A 161 2.90 7.35 2.47
N LEU A 162 2.42 8.59 2.34
CA LEU A 162 1.73 9.08 1.15
C LEU A 162 2.64 9.08 -0.08
N LEU A 163 3.88 9.57 0.03
CA LEU A 163 4.84 9.56 -1.08
C LEU A 163 5.18 8.12 -1.53
N ILE A 164 5.33 7.19 -0.59
CA ILE A 164 5.60 5.78 -0.92
C ILE A 164 4.38 5.17 -1.61
N GLY A 165 3.17 5.34 -1.05
CA GLY A 165 1.97 4.75 -1.64
C GLY A 165 1.57 5.39 -2.97
N TRP A 166 1.67 6.71 -3.12
CA TRP A 166 1.42 7.37 -4.41
C TRP A 166 2.47 7.04 -5.46
N SER A 167 3.75 6.89 -5.09
CA SER A 167 4.76 6.43 -6.05
C SER A 167 4.48 5.00 -6.51
N GLY A 168 3.97 4.12 -5.62
CA GLY A 168 3.48 2.79 -5.98
C GLY A 168 2.29 2.84 -6.96
N VAL A 169 1.27 3.67 -6.68
CA VAL A 169 0.11 3.86 -7.57
C VAL A 169 0.55 4.40 -8.94
N TYR A 170 1.44 5.41 -8.95
CA TYR A 170 1.98 5.97 -10.19
C TYR A 170 2.72 4.91 -11.00
N THR A 171 3.51 4.05 -10.34
CA THR A 171 4.24 2.97 -11.01
C THR A 171 3.28 1.97 -11.66
N ILE A 172 2.18 1.62 -11.01
CA ILE A 172 1.15 0.71 -11.56
C ILE A 172 0.51 1.31 -12.81
N ILE A 173 0.14 2.60 -12.76
CA ILE A 173 -0.47 3.29 -13.90
C ILE A 173 0.53 3.40 -15.06
N ALA A 174 1.79 3.76 -14.76
CA ALA A 174 2.82 3.97 -15.77
C ALA A 174 3.24 2.68 -16.50
N HIS A 175 3.14 1.52 -15.85
CA HIS A 175 3.51 0.23 -16.44
C HIS A 175 2.31 -0.55 -17.02
N GLU A 176 1.09 0.00 -16.94
CA GLU A 176 -0.15 -0.67 -17.38
C GLU A 176 -0.28 -2.13 -16.89
N SER A 177 0.28 -2.42 -15.70
CA SER A 177 0.52 -3.79 -15.24
C SER A 177 -0.75 -4.61 -14.99
N LEU A 178 -1.89 -3.93 -14.91
CA LEU A 178 -3.20 -4.51 -14.62
C LEU A 178 -3.98 -4.94 -15.88
N GLY A 179 -3.51 -4.57 -17.07
CA GLY A 179 -4.15 -4.88 -18.35
C GLY A 179 -5.51 -4.20 -18.55
N GLY A 180 -5.97 -4.13 -19.80
CA GLY A 180 -7.30 -3.58 -20.11
C GLY A 180 -8.45 -4.55 -19.83
N GLY A 181 -9.55 -4.06 -19.26
CA GLY A 181 -10.80 -4.81 -19.15
C GLY A 181 -11.55 -4.63 -17.82
N ASP A 182 -12.70 -5.30 -17.71
CA ASP A 182 -13.49 -5.34 -16.48
C ASP A 182 -13.02 -6.43 -15.54
N TRP A 183 -13.04 -6.15 -14.23
CA TRP A 183 -12.82 -7.18 -13.23
C TRP A 183 -14.09 -8.00 -13.05
N LYS A 184 -14.04 -9.23 -13.54
CA LYS A 184 -15.17 -10.16 -13.49
C LYS A 184 -14.91 -11.27 -12.48
N ILE A 185 -15.78 -11.40 -11.49
CA ILE A 185 -15.77 -12.53 -10.54
C ILE A 185 -16.69 -13.62 -11.09
N SER A 186 -16.11 -14.71 -11.59
CA SER A 186 -16.87 -15.91 -12.01
C SER A 186 -17.53 -16.59 -10.83
N ILE A 187 -18.80 -16.97 -10.99
CA ILE A 187 -19.57 -17.78 -10.04
C ILE A 187 -19.64 -19.22 -10.57
N PRO A 188 -19.24 -20.22 -9.76
CA PRO A 188 -19.25 -21.61 -10.21
C PRO A 188 -20.70 -22.14 -10.35
N PHE A 189 -20.90 -23.13 -11.23
CA PHE A 189 -22.16 -23.89 -11.39
C PHE A 189 -23.35 -23.11 -11.98
N THR A 190 -23.10 -22.06 -12.77
CA THR A 190 -24.17 -21.20 -13.33
C THR A 190 -24.67 -21.65 -14.71
N GLY A 191 -24.17 -22.76 -15.26
CA GLY A 191 -24.63 -23.36 -16.52
C GLY A 191 -24.32 -22.55 -17.80
N ALA A 192 -24.03 -21.26 -17.66
CA ALA A 192 -23.45 -20.43 -18.70
C ALA A 192 -21.91 -20.47 -18.57
N PRO A 193 -21.15 -20.48 -19.68
CA PRO A 193 -19.69 -20.36 -19.61
C PRO A 193 -19.33 -19.03 -18.95
N ARG A 194 -18.94 -19.11 -17.67
CA ARG A 194 -18.47 -17.99 -16.84
C ARG A 194 -19.51 -16.88 -16.65
N ALA A 195 -20.67 -17.18 -16.04
CA ALA A 195 -21.47 -16.11 -15.47
C ALA A 195 -20.61 -15.37 -14.43
N ALA A 196 -20.23 -14.15 -14.77
CA ALA A 196 -19.27 -13.39 -14.01
C ALA A 196 -19.86 -12.03 -13.67
N ILE A 197 -19.88 -11.71 -12.38
CA ILE A 197 -20.30 -10.39 -11.92
C ILE A 197 -19.14 -9.43 -12.18
N THR A 198 -19.40 -8.37 -12.96
CA THR A 198 -18.47 -7.25 -13.09
C THR A 198 -18.45 -6.48 -11.78
N VAL A 199 -17.36 -6.63 -11.02
CA VAL A 199 -17.19 -6.00 -9.71
C VAL A 199 -16.65 -4.59 -9.86
N LEU A 200 -15.62 -4.42 -10.69
CA LEU A 200 -15.07 -3.13 -11.08
C LEU A 200 -15.06 -3.03 -12.60
N SER A 201 -15.66 -1.97 -13.13
CA SER A 201 -15.49 -1.61 -14.53
C SER A 201 -14.16 -0.90 -14.72
N ASP A 202 -13.42 -1.28 -15.76
CA ASP A 202 -12.13 -0.70 -16.14
C ASP A 202 -11.05 -0.75 -15.04
N ILE A 203 -10.37 -1.90 -14.95
CA ILE A 203 -9.36 -2.21 -13.92
C ILE A 203 -8.23 -1.17 -13.92
N ASN A 204 -7.81 -0.70 -15.09
CA ASN A 204 -6.65 0.18 -15.26
C ASN A 204 -6.79 1.52 -14.52
N TYR A 205 -8.01 2.03 -14.38
CA TYR A 205 -8.24 3.29 -13.67
C TYR A 205 -8.88 3.09 -12.30
N SER A 206 -9.80 2.13 -12.18
CA SER A 206 -10.52 1.91 -10.93
C SER A 206 -9.63 1.39 -9.81
N VAL A 207 -8.73 0.44 -10.09
CA VAL A 207 -7.83 -0.14 -9.08
C VAL A 207 -6.81 0.89 -8.57
N PRO A 208 -6.07 1.64 -9.42
CA PRO A 208 -5.16 2.67 -8.92
C PRO A 208 -5.85 3.77 -8.12
N VAL A 209 -7.05 4.19 -8.51
CA VAL A 209 -7.84 5.17 -7.75
C VAL A 209 -8.23 4.62 -6.38
N LEU A 210 -8.73 3.38 -6.31
CA LEU A 210 -9.04 2.73 -5.02
C LEU A 210 -7.80 2.59 -4.15
N LEU A 211 -6.66 2.19 -4.72
CA LEU A 211 -5.39 2.10 -4.00
C LEU A 211 -4.90 3.46 -3.51
N ALA A 212 -5.08 4.55 -4.28
CA ALA A 212 -4.75 5.90 -3.84
C ALA A 212 -5.61 6.35 -2.65
N VAL A 213 -6.93 6.11 -2.72
CA VAL A 213 -7.86 6.41 -1.62
C VAL A 213 -7.53 5.58 -0.39
N LEU A 214 -7.26 4.28 -0.56
CA LEU A 214 -6.87 3.38 0.52
C LEU A 214 -5.55 3.82 1.14
N THR A 215 -4.54 4.17 0.32
CA THR A 215 -3.25 4.69 0.78
C THR A 215 -3.43 5.96 1.60
N PHE A 216 -4.28 6.88 1.14
CA PHE A 216 -4.59 8.10 1.87
C PHE A 216 -5.23 7.80 3.23
N TRP A 217 -6.24 6.94 3.24
CA TRP A 217 -6.92 6.52 4.47
C TRP A 217 -5.97 5.82 5.44
N VAL A 218 -5.17 4.85 4.96
CA VAL A 218 -4.19 4.12 5.78
C VAL A 218 -3.11 5.05 6.32
N SER A 219 -2.58 5.97 5.51
CA SER A 219 -1.55 6.92 5.95
C SER A 219 -2.09 7.88 7.00
N TRP A 220 -3.32 8.39 6.81
CA TRP A 220 -4.00 9.17 7.83
C TRP A 220 -4.24 8.35 9.09
N ARG A 221 -4.67 7.09 8.94
CA ARG A 221 -5.08 6.27 10.07
C ARG A 221 -3.91 5.77 10.90
N ALA A 222 -2.86 5.28 10.25
CA ALA A 222 -1.66 4.74 10.89
C ALA A 222 -1.11 5.73 11.93
N VAL A 223 -0.98 7.00 11.55
CA VAL A 223 -0.45 8.09 12.39
C VAL A 223 -1.41 8.48 13.54
N ASN A 224 -2.67 8.05 13.49
CA ASN A 224 -3.69 8.31 14.51
C ASN A 224 -3.95 7.11 15.45
N ILE A 225 -3.29 5.97 15.25
CA ILE A 225 -3.38 4.81 16.14
C ILE A 225 -2.71 5.17 17.49
N PRO A 226 -3.33 4.87 18.66
CA PRO A 226 -2.82 5.30 19.97
C PRO A 226 -1.36 4.90 20.22
N ALA A 227 -1.02 3.62 20.03
CA ALA A 227 0.33 3.11 20.29
C ALA A 227 1.40 3.77 19.40
N PHE A 228 1.11 3.94 18.10
CA PHE A 228 2.05 4.57 17.18
C PHE A 228 2.12 6.09 17.38
N ALA A 229 0.99 6.73 17.67
CA ALA A 229 0.94 8.17 17.94
C ALA A 229 1.73 8.53 19.20
N ASP A 230 1.63 7.74 20.28
CA ASP A 230 2.44 7.95 21.49
C ASP A 230 3.94 7.78 21.20
N PHE A 231 4.33 6.81 20.36
CA PHE A 231 5.72 6.68 19.88
C PHE A 231 6.20 7.91 19.10
N LEU A 232 5.38 8.44 18.18
CA LEU A 232 5.74 9.63 17.40
C LEU A 232 5.82 10.89 18.28
N ILE A 233 4.96 11.02 19.29
CA ILE A 233 5.00 12.12 20.26
C ILE A 233 6.28 12.01 21.11
N ALA A 234 6.62 10.81 21.60
CA ALA A 234 7.86 10.59 22.33
C ALA A 234 9.09 10.90 21.48
N THR A 235 9.08 10.49 20.20
CA THR A 235 10.15 10.79 19.24
C THR A 235 10.30 12.29 19.01
N GLU A 236 9.19 13.05 18.90
CA GLU A 236 9.24 14.52 18.82
C GLU A 236 9.85 15.12 20.09
N ALA A 237 9.46 14.61 21.27
CA ALA A 237 10.00 15.05 22.54
C ALA A 237 11.51 14.76 22.68
N GLU A 238 11.98 13.59 22.25
CA GLU A 238 13.41 13.24 22.24
C GLU A 238 14.18 14.09 21.22
N MET A 239 13.62 14.33 20.04
CA MET A 239 14.25 15.17 19.02
C MET A 239 14.36 16.63 19.47
N ASN A 240 13.41 17.15 20.25
CA ASN A 240 13.49 18.50 20.83
C ASN A 240 14.60 18.65 21.87
N LYS A 241 15.10 17.55 22.45
CA LYS A 241 16.27 17.58 23.35
C LYS A 241 17.59 17.67 22.58
N VAL A 242 17.59 17.31 21.30
CA VAL A 242 18.78 17.37 20.45
C VAL A 242 19.03 18.83 20.04
N SER A 243 20.07 19.42 20.59
CA SER A 243 20.55 20.73 20.15
C SER A 243 21.32 20.57 18.83
N TRP A 244 20.65 20.86 17.71
CA TRP A 244 21.31 20.89 16.41
C TRP A 244 22.35 22.00 16.37
N SER A 245 23.56 21.67 15.92
CA SER A 245 24.66 22.64 15.79
C SER A 245 24.29 23.72 14.78
N SER A 246 24.68 24.96 15.07
CA SER A 246 24.42 26.07 14.16
C SER A 246 25.19 25.88 12.85
N ARG A 247 24.66 26.39 11.72
CA ARG A 247 25.29 26.27 10.40
C ARG A 247 26.75 26.74 10.38
N LYS A 248 27.10 27.75 11.19
CA LYS A 248 28.46 28.26 11.34
C LYS A 248 29.39 27.23 11.98
N ARG A 249 28.94 26.53 13.03
CA ARG A 249 29.71 25.45 13.68
C ARG A 249 29.89 24.27 12.74
N LEU A 250 28.82 23.85 12.05
CA LEU A 250 28.90 22.78 11.05
C LEU A 250 29.94 23.08 9.95
N LEU A 251 29.95 24.30 9.43
CA LEU A 251 30.93 24.72 8.44
C LEU A 251 32.35 24.76 9.01
N GLN A 252 32.53 25.30 10.22
CA GLN A 252 33.83 25.33 10.88
C GLN A 252 34.38 23.91 11.08
N ASP A 253 33.56 23.00 11.61
CA ASP A 253 33.95 21.62 11.86
C ASP A 253 34.28 20.89 10.54
N THR A 254 33.47 21.09 9.50
CA THR A 254 33.70 20.48 8.17
C THR A 254 34.95 21.04 7.49
N VAL A 255 35.19 22.35 7.58
CA VAL A 255 36.39 23.00 6.99
C VAL A 255 37.65 22.51 7.69
N VAL A 256 37.65 22.37 9.02
CA VAL A 256 38.80 21.82 9.75
C VAL A 256 39.11 20.40 9.26
N VAL A 257 38.10 19.53 9.15
CA VAL A 257 38.28 18.16 8.63
C VAL A 257 38.76 18.17 7.17
N LEU A 258 38.19 19.03 6.33
CA LEU A 258 38.60 19.16 4.93
C LEU A 258 40.07 19.58 4.82
N VAL A 259 40.50 20.56 5.60
CA VAL A 259 41.89 21.07 5.60
C VAL A 259 42.85 20.00 6.10
N THR A 260 42.52 19.25 7.16
CA THR A 260 43.39 18.18 7.65
C THR A 260 43.55 17.05 6.63
N VAL A 261 42.46 16.66 5.96
CA VAL A 261 42.50 15.67 4.87
C VAL A 261 43.37 16.18 3.72
N VAL A 262 43.21 17.43 3.29
CA VAL A 262 44.00 18.02 2.21
C VAL A 262 45.50 18.08 2.55
N ILE A 263 45.86 18.49 3.77
CA ILE A 263 47.27 18.53 4.21
C ILE A 263 47.86 17.12 4.23
N LEU A 264 47.11 16.14 4.75
CA LEU A 264 47.54 14.74 4.77
C LEU A 264 47.72 14.20 3.34
N THR A 265 46.78 14.47 2.43
CA THR A 265 46.88 14.09 1.01
C THR A 265 48.09 14.72 0.34
N ALA A 266 48.35 16.01 0.59
CA ALA A 266 49.53 16.69 0.05
C ALA A 266 50.83 16.10 0.60
N PHE A 267 50.89 15.79 1.90
CA PHE A 267 52.04 15.13 2.51
C PHE A 267 52.28 13.75 1.91
N LEU A 268 51.23 12.92 1.77
CA LEU A 268 51.34 11.60 1.14
C LEU A 268 51.81 11.72 -0.31
N LEU A 269 51.29 12.68 -1.07
CA LEU A 269 51.74 12.94 -2.44
C LEU A 269 53.23 13.33 -2.49
N LEU A 270 53.71 14.16 -1.57
CA LEU A 270 55.12 14.52 -1.49
C LEU A 270 56.00 13.30 -1.16
N VAL A 271 55.55 12.46 -0.23
CA VAL A 271 56.24 11.22 0.13
C VAL A 271 56.27 10.27 -1.07
N ASP A 272 55.16 10.07 -1.77
CA ASP A 272 55.08 9.24 -2.97
C ASP A 272 55.99 9.75 -4.09
N LEU A 273 56.04 11.06 -4.33
CA LEU A 273 56.95 11.68 -5.30
C LEU A 273 58.42 11.54 -4.89
N PHE A 274 58.73 11.73 -3.61
CA PHE A 274 60.08 11.58 -3.07
C PHE A 274 60.57 10.13 -3.23
N TRP A 275 59.76 9.15 -2.83
CA TRP A 275 60.08 7.74 -3.01
C TRP A 275 60.13 7.34 -4.48
N GLY A 276 59.22 7.83 -5.30
CA GLY A 276 59.23 7.60 -6.75
C GLY A 276 60.51 8.12 -7.41
N TRP A 277 60.95 9.32 -7.05
CA TRP A 277 62.22 9.89 -7.53
C TRP A 277 63.43 9.11 -7.00
N LEU A 278 63.46 8.81 -5.69
CA LEU A 278 64.58 8.12 -5.04
C LEU A 278 64.79 6.72 -5.63
N LEU A 279 63.70 5.96 -5.79
CA LEU A 279 63.72 4.61 -6.37
C LEU A 279 63.93 4.62 -7.90
N SER A 280 63.68 5.74 -8.58
CA SER A 280 63.96 5.91 -10.01
C SER A 280 65.41 6.30 -10.30
N GLN A 281 66.23 6.66 -9.30
CA GLN A 281 67.63 6.97 -9.55
C GLN A 281 68.39 5.73 -10.04
N LYS A 282 69.23 5.92 -11.07
CA LYS A 282 70.01 4.91 -11.82
C LYS A 282 70.81 3.87 -10.99
N PHE A 283 70.94 4.08 -9.68
CA PHE A 283 71.68 3.21 -8.78
C PHE A 283 70.86 1.97 -8.33
N ILE A 284 69.52 2.03 -8.38
CA ILE A 284 68.63 0.95 -7.93
C ILE A 284 67.68 0.60 -9.09
N HIS A 285 68.09 -0.38 -9.90
CA HIS A 285 67.43 -0.78 -11.15
C HIS A 285 66.16 -1.61 -10.88
N VAL A 286 65.06 -0.99 -10.43
CA VAL A 286 63.82 -1.71 -10.08
C VAL A 286 62.59 -1.28 -10.91
N LEU A 287 62.62 -0.16 -11.64
CA LEU A 287 61.49 0.25 -12.52
C LEU A 287 61.95 0.58 -13.95
N PRO A 288 61.38 -0.06 -15.00
CA PRO A 288 61.67 0.30 -16.39
C PRO A 288 61.00 1.63 -16.78
N PRO A 289 61.70 2.53 -17.50
CA PRO A 289 61.15 3.81 -17.95
C PRO A 289 60.02 3.61 -18.96
N ARG A 290 58.95 4.41 -18.87
CA ARG A 290 57.82 4.43 -19.82
C ARG A 290 58.34 4.61 -21.25
N THR A 291 58.19 3.58 -22.07
CA THR A 291 58.37 3.69 -23.53
C THR A 291 57.14 4.37 -24.12
N THR A 292 57.35 5.52 -24.76
CA THR A 292 56.34 6.16 -25.61
C THR A 292 56.07 5.21 -26.80
N PRO A 293 54.83 4.77 -27.06
CA PRO A 293 54.55 3.91 -28.21
C PRO A 293 54.70 4.75 -29.48
N THR A 294 55.88 4.69 -30.09
CA THR A 294 56.09 5.10 -31.47
C THR A 294 55.65 3.93 -32.33
N GLY A 295 54.71 4.22 -33.25
CA GLY A 295 53.95 3.24 -33.99
C GLY A 295 54.82 2.19 -34.66
N GLN A 296 54.64 0.95 -34.23
CA GLN A 296 55.01 -0.22 -35.00
C GLN A 296 53.71 -0.93 -35.38
N ILE A 297 53.27 -0.63 -36.59
CA ILE A 297 52.16 -1.28 -37.27
C ILE A 297 52.71 -2.60 -37.81
N ASP A 298 52.60 -3.68 -37.04
CA ASP A 298 52.90 -5.02 -37.53
C ASP A 298 51.60 -5.85 -37.60
N THR A 299 50.99 -5.75 -38.79
CA THR A 299 50.22 -6.74 -39.59
C THR A 299 49.21 -7.74 -38.96
N PRO A 300 48.09 -8.03 -39.66
CA PRO A 300 46.98 -8.81 -39.11
C PRO A 300 47.10 -10.34 -39.32
N LEU A 301 46.59 -11.05 -38.30
CA LEU A 301 45.84 -12.32 -38.35
C LEU A 301 46.52 -13.56 -38.99
N GLY A 302 46.87 -14.53 -38.12
CA GLY A 302 46.96 -15.96 -38.43
C GLY A 302 46.04 -16.77 -37.48
N PRO A 303 45.43 -17.87 -37.94
CA PRO A 303 44.23 -18.45 -37.34
C PRO A 303 44.51 -19.18 -36.01
N LYS A 304 43.69 -18.90 -35.00
CA LYS A 304 43.62 -19.71 -33.77
C LYS A 304 42.88 -21.00 -34.08
N ASN A 305 43.63 -22.09 -34.13
CA ASN A 305 43.11 -23.44 -33.95
C ASN A 305 43.25 -23.80 -32.46
N TRP A 306 42.34 -24.67 -32.00
CA TRP A 306 42.05 -25.13 -30.62
C TRP A 306 41.08 -24.25 -29.84
#